data_AF-A0A1I0EMB2-F1
#
_entry.id   AF-A0A1I0EMB2-F1
#
_cell.length_a   1.000
_cell.length_b   1.000
_cell.length_c   1.000
_cell.angle_alpha   90.00
_cell.angle_beta   90.00
_cell.angle_gamma   90.00
#
_symmetry.space_group_name_H-M   'P 1'
#
loop_
_entity.id
_entity.type
_entity.pdbx_description
1 polymer ?
#
loop_
_entity_poly.entity_id
_entity_poly.type
_entity_poly.pdbx_seq_one_letter_code
_entity_poly.pdbx_strand_id
1 'polypeptide(L)'
;MKRNIFTSAILLSGASLVGCSDSTPECNSADAKQLVIEIAQEELQRVDLFKEFQGMTFEVESVRTQSHDEKIDLYNCAADLSLTLKDNTNTIPITYTVQKTEDGDGTFYVEVFGL
;
A
#
# COMPACT_ATOMS: atom_id res chain seq x y z
N MET A 1 31.16 -25.54 -10.90
CA MET A 1 29.68 -25.64 -10.87
C MET A 1 29.20 -25.69 -9.43
N LYS A 2 28.50 -24.64 -8.98
CA LYS A 2 27.35 -24.63 -8.06
C LYS A 2 27.08 -23.17 -7.74
N ARG A 3 25.98 -22.67 -8.30
CA ARG A 3 25.56 -21.28 -8.32
C ARG A 3 24.38 -21.21 -7.35
N ASN A 4 24.62 -20.68 -6.15
CA ASN A 4 23.62 -20.64 -5.10
C ASN A 4 22.99 -19.25 -5.14
N ILE A 5 21.92 -19.11 -5.90
CA ILE A 5 21.10 -17.90 -5.95
C ILE A 5 20.14 -18.01 -4.76
N PHE A 6 20.47 -17.32 -3.65
CA PHE A 6 19.50 -17.06 -2.59
C PHE A 6 18.76 -15.79 -2.98
N THR A 7 17.57 -15.98 -3.55
CA THR A 7 16.61 -14.94 -3.88
C THR A 7 16.18 -14.28 -2.57
N SER A 8 16.72 -13.11 -2.27
CA SER A 8 16.35 -12.33 -1.08
C SER A 8 14.98 -11.70 -1.36
N ALA A 9 13.95 -12.17 -0.65
CA ALA A 9 12.69 -11.45 -0.52
C ALA A 9 12.97 -10.18 0.27
N ILE A 10 12.82 -9.03 -0.38
CA ILE A 10 13.01 -7.72 0.24
C ILE A 10 11.65 -7.32 0.84
N LEU A 11 11.54 -7.47 2.16
CA LEU A 11 10.50 -6.86 2.98
C LEU A 11 10.90 -5.38 3.17
N LEU A 12 10.20 -4.46 2.51
CA LEU A 12 10.36 -3.03 2.77
C LEU A 12 9.14 -2.52 3.52
N SER A 13 9.32 -2.27 4.82
CA SER A 13 8.35 -1.59 5.68
C SER A 13 8.58 -0.08 5.58
N GLY A 14 7.76 0.62 4.79
CA GLY A 14 7.59 2.07 4.89
C GLY A 14 6.40 2.35 5.82
N ALA A 15 6.64 3.00 6.95
CA ALA A 15 5.62 3.31 7.95
C ALA A 15 5.48 4.82 8.11
N SER A 16 4.40 5.40 7.59
CA SER A 16 3.97 6.77 7.86
C SER A 16 2.89 6.71 8.94
N LEU A 17 3.16 7.27 10.13
CA LEU A 17 2.22 7.25 11.24
C LEU A 17 1.13 8.31 11.04
N VAL A 18 -0.11 7.86 10.76
CA VAL A 18 -1.30 8.71 10.75
C VAL A 18 -2.30 8.19 11.78
N GLY A 19 -2.67 9.04 12.76
CA GLY A 19 -4.02 9.07 13.32
C GLY A 19 -4.37 8.18 14.52
N CYS A 20 -4.64 8.82 15.66
CA CYS A 20 -5.30 8.27 16.83
C CYS A 20 -6.76 7.85 16.54
N SER A 21 -7.01 6.62 16.08
CA SER A 21 -8.31 5.95 16.25
C SER A 21 -8.12 4.64 17.02
N ASP A 22 -9.05 4.32 17.91
CA ASP A 22 -8.94 3.12 18.74
C ASP A 22 -9.09 1.81 17.92
N SER A 23 -9.73 1.91 16.75
CA SER A 23 -9.96 0.81 15.81
C SER A 23 -8.97 0.80 14.64
N THR A 24 -8.65 -0.38 14.12
CA THR A 24 -7.93 -0.53 12.84
C THR A 24 -8.71 0.17 11.73
N PRO A 25 -8.06 0.98 10.87
CA PRO A 25 -8.75 1.64 9.77
C PRO A 25 -9.34 0.64 8.77
N GLU A 26 -10.56 0.92 8.31
CA GLU A 26 -11.17 0.12 7.24
C GLU A 26 -10.41 0.27 5.92
N CYS A 27 -10.54 -0.70 5.02
CA CYS A 27 -9.89 -0.70 3.71
C CYS A 27 -10.07 0.63 2.95
N ASN A 28 -11.29 1.19 2.94
CA ASN A 28 -11.59 2.42 2.18
C ASN A 28 -11.38 3.71 2.99
N SER A 29 -10.76 3.63 4.17
CA SER A 29 -10.43 4.82 4.95
C SER A 29 -9.45 5.73 4.19
N ALA A 30 -9.50 7.03 4.47
CA ALA A 30 -8.57 7.98 3.87
C ALA A 30 -7.13 7.64 4.24
N ASP A 31 -6.88 7.27 5.50
CA ASP A 31 -5.55 6.95 6.00
C ASP A 31 -4.96 5.71 5.33
N ALA A 32 -5.74 4.62 5.18
CA ALA A 32 -5.26 3.42 4.49
C ALA A 32 -4.92 3.71 3.01
N LYS A 33 -5.80 4.42 2.30
CA LYS A 33 -5.55 4.79 0.88
C LYS A 33 -4.35 5.70 0.72
N GLN A 34 -4.15 6.64 1.64
CA GLN A 34 -3.01 7.55 1.63
C GLN A 34 -1.70 6.77 1.78
N LEU A 35 -1.62 5.80 2.71
CA LEU A 35 -0.43 4.97 2.85
C LEU A 35 -0.18 4.08 1.62
N VAL A 36 -1.23 3.52 1.01
CA VAL A 36 -1.08 2.78 -0.26
C VAL A 36 -0.47 3.66 -1.35
N ILE A 37 -0.92 4.92 -1.47
CA ILE A 37 -0.37 5.90 -2.43
C ILE A 37 1.10 6.20 -2.13
N GLU A 38 1.45 6.43 -0.87
CA GLU A 38 2.83 6.70 -0.45
C GLU A 38 3.76 5.53 -0.77
N ILE A 39 3.34 4.30 -0.45
CA ILE A 39 4.08 3.08 -0.80
C ILE A 39 4.25 2.98 -2.33
N ALA A 40 3.19 3.20 -3.11
CA ALA A 40 3.29 3.17 -4.57
C ALA A 40 4.24 4.23 -5.13
N GLN A 41 4.23 5.45 -4.57
CA GLN A 41 5.16 6.51 -4.94
C GLN A 41 6.61 6.13 -4.61
N GLU A 42 6.85 5.57 -3.43
CA GLU A 42 8.19 5.10 -3.02
C GLU A 42 8.72 4.00 -3.93
N GLU A 43 7.90 3.00 -4.28
CA GLU A 43 8.29 1.94 -5.20
C GLU A 43 8.66 2.49 -6.59
N LEU A 44 7.87 3.43 -7.12
CA LEU A 44 8.14 4.06 -8.41
C LEU A 44 9.35 5.00 -8.39
N GLN A 45 9.67 5.61 -7.25
CA GLN A 45 10.92 6.37 -7.06
C GLN A 45 12.15 5.48 -7.20
N ARG A 46 12.08 4.24 -6.70
CA ARG A 46 13.24 3.33 -6.72
C ARG A 46 13.58 2.80 -8.11
N VAL A 47 12.64 2.77 -9.04
CA VAL A 47 12.87 2.28 -10.41
C VAL A 47 13.37 3.37 -11.38
N ASP A 48 13.81 4.53 -10.88
CA ASP A 48 14.31 5.72 -11.62
C ASP A 48 13.34 6.25 -12.71
N LEU A 49 12.09 5.79 -12.68
CA LEU A 49 11.00 6.27 -13.53
C LEU A 49 10.51 7.66 -13.10
N PHE A 50 10.78 8.06 -11.85
CA PHE A 50 10.14 9.21 -11.22
C PHE A 50 10.50 10.57 -11.83
N LYS A 51 11.67 10.70 -12.49
CA LYS A 51 12.00 11.93 -13.23
C LYS A 51 11.05 12.19 -14.39
N GLU A 52 10.45 11.14 -14.96
CA GLU A 52 9.46 11.25 -16.05
C GLU A 52 8.04 11.49 -15.53
N PHE A 53 7.81 11.29 -14.24
CA PHE A 53 6.49 11.32 -13.61
C PHE A 53 6.25 12.51 -12.68
N GLN A 54 7.02 13.60 -12.82
CA GLN A 54 6.66 14.88 -12.20
C GLN A 54 5.26 15.32 -12.70
N GLY A 55 4.32 15.45 -11.77
CA GLY A 55 2.91 15.74 -12.09
C GLY A 55 2.04 14.51 -12.33
N MET A 56 2.51 13.31 -11.98
CA MET A 56 1.66 12.12 -11.90
C MET A 56 0.78 12.17 -10.65
N THR A 57 -0.52 11.91 -10.84
CA THR A 57 -1.50 11.75 -9.77
C THR A 57 -1.73 10.28 -9.51
N PHE A 58 -1.84 9.92 -8.23
CA PHE A 58 -2.15 8.57 -7.76
C PHE A 58 -3.51 8.59 -7.08
N GLU A 59 -4.33 7.60 -7.40
CA GLU A 59 -5.65 7.43 -6.77
C GLU A 59 -5.92 5.96 -6.50
N VAL A 60 -6.49 5.66 -5.34
CA VAL A 60 -6.90 4.30 -4.97
C VAL A 60 -8.42 4.23 -5.08
N GLU A 61 -8.88 3.51 -6.10
CA GLU A 61 -10.28 3.40 -6.49
C GLU A 61 -10.79 1.97 -6.29
N SER A 62 -12.10 1.78 -6.47
CA SER A 62 -12.73 0.44 -6.45
C SER A 62 -12.42 -0.40 -5.20
N VAL A 63 -12.22 0.25 -4.06
CA VAL A 63 -11.79 -0.41 -2.81
C VAL A 63 -12.85 -1.37 -2.30
N ARG A 64 -12.41 -2.57 -1.93
CA ARG A 64 -13.26 -3.65 -1.43
C ARG A 64 -12.53 -4.49 -0.39
N THR A 65 -13.20 -4.71 0.73
CA THR A 65 -12.76 -5.65 1.77
C THR A 65 -13.05 -7.07 1.29
N GLN A 66 -12.02 -7.90 1.20
CA GLN A 66 -12.12 -9.31 0.80
C GLN A 66 -12.35 -10.22 2.01
N SER A 67 -11.70 -9.91 3.13
CA SER A 67 -11.89 -10.60 4.41
C SER A 67 -11.40 -9.76 5.59
N HIS A 68 -11.82 -10.14 6.79
CA HIS A 68 -11.36 -9.58 8.06
C HIS A 68 -11.07 -10.73 9.01
N ASP A 69 -9.83 -10.80 9.52
CA ASP A 69 -9.47 -11.68 10.62
C ASP A 69 -9.66 -10.94 11.94
N GLU A 70 -10.78 -11.21 12.61
CA GLU A 70 -11.14 -10.58 13.89
C GLU A 70 -10.16 -10.89 15.03
N LYS A 71 -9.36 -11.96 14.94
CA LYS A 71 -8.44 -12.35 16.04
C LYS A 71 -7.23 -11.43 16.12
N ILE A 72 -6.76 -10.98 14.96
CA ILE A 72 -5.56 -10.14 14.82
C ILE A 72 -5.89 -8.79 14.19
N ASP A 73 -7.18 -8.47 14.08
CA ASP A 73 -7.76 -7.28 13.48
C ASP A 73 -7.11 -6.90 12.14
N LEU A 74 -7.03 -7.89 11.24
CA LEU A 74 -6.38 -7.76 9.93
C LEU A 74 -7.43 -7.68 8.82
N TYR A 75 -7.45 -6.58 8.09
CA TYR A 75 -8.26 -6.44 6.88
C TYR A 75 -7.44 -6.85 5.66
N ASN A 76 -8.04 -7.69 4.80
CA ASN A 76 -7.52 -7.96 3.45
C ASN A 76 -8.36 -7.17 2.45
N CYS A 77 -7.70 -6.33 1.66
CA CYS A 77 -8.32 -5.38 0.75
C CYS A 77 -7.91 -5.69 -0.70
N ALA A 78 -8.78 -5.35 -1.65
CA ALA A 78 -8.44 -5.21 -3.06
C ALA A 78 -8.88 -3.82 -3.54
N ALA A 79 -8.13 -3.26 -4.46
CA ALA A 79 -8.41 -1.97 -5.05
C ALA A 79 -7.78 -1.86 -6.44
N ASP A 80 -8.09 -0.76 -7.11
CA ASP A 80 -7.46 -0.36 -8.36
C ASP A 80 -6.60 0.88 -8.07
N LEU A 81 -5.30 0.81 -8.38
CA LEU A 81 -4.40 1.95 -8.30
C LEU A 81 -4.37 2.64 -9.67
N SER A 82 -4.93 3.84 -9.74
CA SER A 82 -4.95 4.67 -10.93
C SER A 82 -3.75 5.64 -10.91
N LEU A 83 -2.95 5.60 -11.98
CA LEU A 83 -1.83 6.48 -12.22
C LEU A 83 -2.15 7.37 -13.42
N THR A 84 -2.26 8.67 -13.19
CA THR A 84 -2.63 9.64 -14.24
C THR A 84 -1.48 10.59 -14.50
N LEU A 85 -1.04 10.68 -15.75
CA LEU A 85 -0.10 11.69 -16.23
C LEU A 85 -0.71 12.44 -17.40
N LYS A 86 -0.99 13.74 -17.19
CA LYS A 86 -1.77 14.57 -18.12
C LYS A 86 -3.14 13.91 -18.35
N ASP A 87 -3.44 13.53 -19.59
CA ASP A 87 -4.72 12.91 -19.98
C ASP A 87 -4.61 11.38 -20.14
N ASN A 88 -3.50 10.77 -19.72
CA ASN A 88 -3.30 9.33 -19.79
C ASN A 88 -3.41 8.71 -18.40
N THR A 89 -4.42 7.86 -18.21
CA THR A 89 -4.62 7.08 -16.99
C THR A 89 -4.33 5.62 -17.25
N ASN A 90 -3.48 5.02 -16.41
CA ASN A 90 -3.28 3.59 -16.34
C ASN A 90 -3.77 3.10 -14.99
N THR A 91 -4.38 1.92 -14.95
CA THR A 91 -4.92 1.34 -13.73
C THR A 91 -4.29 -0.02 -13.48
N ILE A 92 -3.81 -0.22 -12.26
CA ILE A 92 -3.16 -1.46 -11.81
C ILE A 92 -4.01 -2.08 -10.71
N PRO A 93 -4.52 -3.31 -10.87
CA PRO A 93 -5.22 -3.98 -9.79
C PRO A 93 -4.23 -4.36 -8.69
N ILE A 94 -4.52 -3.95 -7.45
CA ILE A 94 -3.68 -4.20 -6.28
C ILE A 94 -4.47 -4.90 -5.18
N THR A 95 -3.74 -5.58 -4.30
CA THR A 95 -4.28 -6.05 -3.02
C THR A 95 -3.42 -5.46 -1.90
N TYR A 96 -4.03 -5.17 -0.76
CA TYR A 96 -3.28 -4.68 0.39
C TYR A 96 -3.90 -5.13 1.70
N THR A 97 -3.11 -5.12 2.76
CA THR A 97 -3.58 -5.40 4.12
C THR A 97 -3.63 -4.13 4.96
N VAL A 98 -4.46 -4.12 6.01
CA VAL A 98 -4.45 -3.08 7.05
C VAL A 98 -4.52 -3.75 8.41
N GLN A 99 -3.57 -3.45 9.30
CA GLN A 99 -3.48 -4.07 10.62
C GLN A 99 -2.92 -3.12 11.68
N LYS A 100 -3.56 -2.99 12.84
CA LYS A 100 -3.03 -2.20 13.95
C LYS A 100 -1.81 -2.85 14.60
N THR A 101 -0.92 -2.03 15.16
CA THR A 101 0.19 -2.50 15.99
C THR A 101 -0.28 -2.85 17.41
N GLU A 102 0.42 -3.77 18.06
CA GLU A 102 0.14 -4.14 19.46
C GLU A 102 0.51 -3.03 20.47
N ASP A 103 1.22 -1.99 20.01
CA ASP A 103 1.72 -0.90 20.85
C ASP A 103 0.62 0.03 21.40
N GLY A 104 -0.61 -0.08 20.86
CA GLY A 104 -1.79 0.59 21.40
C GLY A 104 -1.83 2.10 21.21
N ASP A 105 -0.90 2.67 20.44
CA ASP A 105 -0.79 4.10 20.15
C ASP A 105 -1.64 4.56 18.95
N GLY A 106 -2.39 3.64 18.33
CA GLY A 106 -3.18 3.91 17.13
C GLY A 106 -2.41 3.68 15.82
N THR A 107 -1.14 3.27 15.88
CA THR A 107 -0.35 2.95 14.68
C THR A 107 -0.90 1.72 13.99
N PHE A 108 -0.84 1.70 12.65
CA PHE A 108 -1.21 0.57 11.83
C PHE A 108 -0.22 0.37 10.67
N TYR A 109 -0.18 -0.85 10.16
CA TYR A 109 0.61 -1.28 9.02
C TYR A 109 -0.27 -1.47 7.79
N VAL A 110 0.29 -1.11 6.65
CA VAL A 110 -0.27 -1.41 5.33
C VAL A 110 0.79 -2.15 4.53
N GLU A 111 0.45 -3.33 4.02
CA GLU A 111 1.30 -4.05 3.06
C GLU A 111 0.61 -4.08 1.71
N VAL A 112 1.28 -3.64 0.65
CA VAL A 112 0.71 -3.58 -0.71
C VAL A 112 1.36 -4.64 -1.58
N PHE A 113 0.54 -5.31 -2.39
CA PHE A 113 0.96 -6.33 -3.35
C PHE A 113 0.43 -5.98 -4.75
N GLY A 114 1.21 -6.30 -5.78
CA GLY A 114 0.85 -6.08 -7.20
C GLY A 114 1.38 -4.77 -7.80
N LEU A 115 2.31 -4.09 -7.12
CA LEU A 115 3.07 -2.94 -7.63
C LEU A 115 4.27 -3.38 -8.48
#